data_AF-R5KD72-F1
#
_entry.id   AF-R5KD72-F1
#
_cell.length_a   1.000
_cell.length_b   1.000
_cell.length_c   1.000
_cell.angle_alpha   90.00
_cell.angle_beta   90.00
_cell.angle_gamma   90.00
#
_symmetry.space_group_name_H-M   'P 1'
#
loop_
_entity.id
_entity.type
_entity.pdbx_description
1 polymer ?
#
loop_
_entity_poly.entity_id
_entity_poly.type
_entity_poly.pdbx_seq_one_letter_code
_entity_poly.pdbx_strand_id
1 'polypeptide(L)'
;MKWLFLFVTLMLLPFGISEISKQRIYNGEADVSAIAMLLLVLIGSTCLSYFLIPFALKYLRATTVSVYMNMQPIVASIASICIGQDVFSWDKPVALVLVIAGAMVVTHSPAKEEKQTE
;
A
#
# COMPACT_ATOMS: atom_id res chain seq x y z
N MET A 1 9.80 0.78 14.17
CA MET A 1 8.96 -0.32 13.64
C MET A 1 8.63 -1.43 14.65
N LYS A 2 9.47 -1.73 15.67
CA LYS A 2 9.30 -2.89 16.58
C LYS A 2 7.90 -3.03 17.20
N TRP A 3 7.23 -1.92 17.48
CA TRP A 3 5.89 -1.91 18.10
C TRP A 3 4.75 -1.61 17.13
N LEU A 4 5.07 -1.16 15.91
CA LEU A 4 4.06 -0.73 14.93
C LEU A 4 3.12 -1.89 14.59
N PHE A 5 3.67 -3.05 14.24
CA PHE A 5 2.88 -4.23 13.90
C PHE A 5 2.02 -4.70 15.08
N LEU A 6 2.55 -4.66 16.31
CA LEU A 6 1.81 -5.09 17.50
C LEU A 6 0.60 -4.19 17.75
N PHE A 7 0.80 -2.86 17.75
CA PHE A 7 -0.29 -1.90 18.00
C PHE A 7 -1.30 -1.88 16.86
N VAL A 8 -0.85 -1.90 15.60
CA VAL A 8 -1.75 -1.97 14.44
C VAL A 8 -2.57 -3.26 14.47
N THR A 9 -1.94 -4.39 14.83
CA THR A 9 -2.66 -5.66 14.99
C THR A 9 -3.70 -5.52 16.09
N LEU A 10 -3.33 -5.06 17.29
CA LEU A 10 -4.28 -4.93 18.41
C LEU A 10 -5.46 -4.00 18.07
N MET A 11 -5.20 -2.90 17.35
CA MET A 11 -6.22 -1.96 16.91
C MET A 11 -7.14 -2.54 15.83
N LEU A 12 -6.58 -3.28 14.86
CA LEU A 12 -7.35 -3.83 13.73
C LEU A 12 -7.98 -5.21 14.04
N LEU A 13 -7.45 -5.94 15.02
CA LEU A 13 -7.93 -7.27 15.42
C LEU A 13 -9.44 -7.30 15.73
N PRO A 14 -10.02 -6.39 16.53
CA PRO A 14 -11.46 -6.45 16.83
C PRO A 14 -12.32 -6.29 15.57
N PHE A 15 -11.86 -5.51 14.58
CA PHE A 15 -12.54 -5.39 13.30
C PHE A 15 -12.37 -6.66 12.46
N GLY A 16 -11.15 -7.21 12.42
CA GLY A 16 -10.84 -8.42 11.65
C GLY A 16 -11.56 -9.67 12.14
N ILE A 17 -11.69 -9.87 13.46
CA ILE A 17 -12.32 -11.07 14.04
C ILE A 17 -13.75 -11.27 13.55
N SER A 18 -14.50 -10.17 13.35
CA SER A 18 -15.88 -10.22 12.86
C SER A 18 -16.01 -10.74 11.42
N GLU A 19 -14.93 -10.66 10.64
CA GLU A 19 -14.89 -11.07 9.23
C GLU A 19 -14.26 -12.46 9.05
N ILE A 20 -13.49 -12.98 10.02
CA ILE A 20 -12.85 -14.29 9.94
C ILE A 20 -13.88 -15.40 9.69
N SER A 21 -15.03 -15.37 10.38
CA SER A 21 -16.08 -16.39 10.23
C SER A 21 -16.78 -16.37 8.86
N LYS A 22 -16.73 -15.24 8.15
CA LYS A 22 -17.36 -15.07 6.82
C LYS A 22 -16.44 -15.47 5.67
N GLN A 23 -15.14 -15.56 5.91
CA GLN A 23 -14.15 -15.81 4.87
C GLN A 23 -14.09 -17.31 4.51
N ARG A 24 -14.25 -17.62 3.21
CA ARG A 24 -14.21 -19.00 2.67
C ARG A 24 -12.91 -19.73 2.98
N ILE A 25 -11.81 -19.00 3.10
CA ILE A 25 -10.47 -19.54 3.36
C ILE A 25 -10.40 -20.23 4.73
N TYR A 26 -11.21 -19.82 5.71
CA TYR A 26 -11.21 -20.43 7.05
C TYR A 26 -12.29 -21.50 7.25
N ASN A 27 -13.25 -21.62 6.32
CA ASN A 27 -14.39 -22.53 6.41
C ASN A 27 -14.20 -23.88 5.68
N GLY A 28 -12.95 -24.24 5.33
CA GLY A 28 -12.60 -25.55 4.77
C GLY A 28 -12.68 -25.67 3.24
N GLU A 29 -13.06 -24.62 2.52
CA GLU A 29 -13.01 -24.55 1.04
C GLU A 29 -11.70 -23.92 0.52
N ALA A 30 -10.64 -23.92 1.33
CA ALA A 30 -9.40 -23.27 0.97
C ALA A 30 -8.62 -24.07 -0.08
N ASP A 31 -8.61 -23.58 -1.31
CA ASP A 31 -7.70 -24.07 -2.33
C ASP A 31 -6.25 -23.74 -1.97
N VAL A 32 -5.32 -24.66 -2.28
CA VAL A 32 -3.89 -24.49 -2.01
C VAL A 32 -3.35 -23.23 -2.69
N SER A 33 -3.89 -22.89 -3.86
CA SER A 33 -3.57 -21.66 -4.58
C SER A 33 -3.93 -20.39 -3.79
N ALA A 34 -5.10 -20.37 -3.14
CA ALA A 34 -5.57 -19.23 -2.37
C ALA A 34 -4.70 -18.98 -1.13
N ILE A 35 -4.30 -20.05 -0.43
CA ILE A 35 -3.38 -19.96 0.71
C ILE A 35 -2.00 -19.46 0.24
N ALA A 36 -1.49 -19.96 -0.89
CA ALA A 36 -0.22 -19.52 -1.44
C ALA A 36 -0.22 -18.03 -1.83
N MET A 37 -1.31 -17.54 -2.45
CA MET A 37 -1.47 -16.12 -2.77
C MET A 37 -1.52 -15.26 -1.50
N LEU A 38 -2.24 -15.70 -0.47
CA LEU A 38 -2.29 -15.02 0.83
C LEU A 38 -0.90 -14.90 1.46
N LEU A 39 -0.13 -16.00 1.48
CA LEU A 39 1.23 -16.00 2.02
C LEU A 39 2.18 -15.12 1.22
N LEU A 40 2.06 -15.12 -0.11
CA LEU A 40 2.86 -14.26 -0.98
C LEU A 40 2.59 -12.78 -0.72
N VAL A 41 1.31 -12.38 -0.59
CA VAL A 41 0.95 -10.99 -0.27
C VAL A 41 1.44 -10.62 1.14
N LEU A 42 1.20 -11.48 2.14
CA LEU A 42 1.56 -11.21 3.53
C LEU A 42 3.09 -11.11 3.73
N ILE A 43 3.83 -12.12 3.26
CA ILE A 43 5.27 -12.18 3.50
C ILE A 43 6.01 -11.33 2.47
N GLY A 44 5.72 -11.53 1.18
CA GLY A 44 6.41 -10.88 0.07
C GLY A 44 5.99 -9.42 -0.09
N SER A 45 4.71 -9.16 -0.33
CA SER A 45 4.27 -7.79 -0.62
C SER A 45 4.27 -6.89 0.62
N THR A 46 3.90 -7.38 1.80
CA THR A 46 3.83 -6.54 3.01
C THR A 46 5.07 -6.61 3.89
N CYS A 47 5.36 -7.75 4.54
CA CYS A 47 6.45 -7.82 5.52
C CYS A 47 7.80 -7.42 4.93
N LEU A 48 8.17 -8.01 3.78
CA LEU A 48 9.44 -7.72 3.13
C LEU A 48 9.51 -6.25 2.72
N SER A 49 8.50 -5.71 2.04
CA SER A 49 8.45 -4.29 1.67
C SER A 49 8.62 -3.34 2.86
N TYR A 50 7.94 -3.60 3.98
CA TYR A 50 8.09 -2.78 5.20
C TYR A 50 9.49 -2.87 5.81
N PHE A 51 10.16 -4.02 5.71
CA PHE A 51 11.56 -4.19 6.15
C PHE A 51 12.55 -3.49 5.20
N LEU A 52 12.22 -3.37 3.92
CA LEU A 52 13.04 -2.62 2.96
C LEU A 52 12.92 -1.09 3.13
N ILE A 53 11.84 -0.55 3.71
CA ILE A 53 11.69 0.90 3.89
C ILE A 53 12.85 1.51 4.72
N PRO A 54 13.22 0.99 5.91
CA PRO A 54 14.40 1.46 6.65
C PRO A 54 15.71 1.35 5.86
N PHE A 55 15.85 0.30 5.04
CA PHE A 55 17.01 0.13 4.17
C PHE A 55 17.06 1.21 3.08
N ALA A 56 15.93 1.48 2.42
CA ALA A 56 15.81 2.54 1.42
C ALA A 56 16.13 3.92 2.02
N LEU A 57 15.67 4.19 3.24
CA LEU A 57 15.95 5.45 3.95
C LEU A 57 17.43 5.65 4.31
N LYS A 58 18.27 4.61 4.25
CA LYS A 58 19.73 4.73 4.39
C LYS A 58 20.39 5.35 3.16
N TYR A 59 19.79 5.19 1.99
CA TYR A 59 20.33 5.64 0.70
C TYR A 59 19.52 6.77 0.05
N LEU A 60 18.23 6.89 0.39
CA LEU A 60 17.29 7.86 -0.17
C LEU A 60 16.78 8.78 0.94
N ARG A 61 16.58 10.06 0.60
CA ARG A 61 15.91 11.01 1.50
C ARG A 61 14.45 10.61 1.69
N ALA A 62 13.90 10.85 2.88
CA ALA A 62 12.50 10.55 3.18
C ALA A 62 11.50 11.22 2.22
N THR A 63 11.84 12.39 1.68
CA THR A 63 11.05 13.07 0.64
C THR A 63 10.99 12.26 -0.66
N THR A 64 12.11 11.69 -1.10
CA THR A 64 12.16 10.82 -2.29
C THR A 64 11.32 9.56 -2.07
N VAL A 65 11.43 8.92 -0.91
CA VAL A 65 10.62 7.74 -0.57
C VAL A 65 9.12 8.08 -0.58
N SER A 66 8.73 9.24 -0.05
CA SER A 66 7.34 9.71 -0.07
C SER A 66 6.82 9.96 -1.49
N VAL A 67 7.63 10.55 -2.37
CA VAL A 67 7.28 10.72 -3.79
C VAL A 67 7.05 9.36 -4.46
N TYR A 68 7.92 8.38 -4.21
CA TYR A 68 7.74 7.01 -4.71
C TYR A 68 6.44 6.36 -4.22
N MET A 69 6.08 6.53 -2.95
CA MET A 69 4.82 5.99 -2.41
C MET A 69 3.59 6.58 -3.12
N ASN A 70 3.63 7.86 -3.50
CA ASN A 70 2.56 8.50 -4.28
C ASN A 70 2.53 8.05 -5.74
N MET A 71 3.69 7.67 -6.32
CA MET A 71 3.76 7.12 -7.68
C MET A 71 3.33 5.65 -7.76
N GLN A 72 3.47 4.88 -6.69
CA GLN A 72 3.11 3.46 -6.64
C GLN A 72 1.69 3.15 -7.17
N PRO A 73 0.60 3.83 -6.78
CA PRO A 73 -0.74 3.56 -7.31
C PRO A 73 -0.85 3.77 -8.83
N ILE A 74 -0.14 4.76 -9.38
CA ILE A 74 -0.12 5.03 -10.82
C ILE A 74 0.54 3.87 -11.56
N VAL A 75 1.73 3.45 -11.10
CA VAL A 75 2.49 2.35 -11.69
C VAL A 75 1.72 1.03 -11.56
N ALA A 76 1.10 0.77 -10.41
CA ALA A 76 0.30 -0.43 -10.17
C ALA A 76 -0.91 -0.51 -11.11
N SER A 77 -1.62 0.61 -11.32
CA SER A 77 -2.76 0.67 -12.24
C SER A 77 -2.34 0.38 -13.68
N ILE A 78 -1.26 1.02 -14.16
CA ILE A 78 -0.71 0.78 -15.50
C ILE A 78 -0.28 -0.69 -15.67
N ALA A 79 0.47 -1.23 -14.71
CA ALA A 79 0.94 -2.61 -14.75
C ALA A 79 -0.22 -3.61 -14.79
N SER A 80 -1.27 -3.40 -13.99
CA SER A 80 -2.47 -4.24 -13.97
C SER A 80 -3.17 -4.31 -15.34
N ILE A 81 -3.31 -3.16 -16.02
CA ILE A 81 -3.87 -3.08 -17.37
C ILE A 81 -2.97 -3.81 -18.37
N CYS A 82 -1.66 -3.60 -18.32
CA CYS A 82 -0.70 -4.24 -19.23
C CYS A 82 -0.67 -5.77 -19.10
N ILE A 83 -0.85 -6.31 -17.90
CA ILE A 83 -0.91 -7.76 -17.64
C ILE A 83 -2.29 -8.33 -18.08
N GLY A 84 -3.27 -7.48 -18.38
CA GLY A 84 -4.63 -7.90 -18.75
C GLY A 84 -5.46 -8.36 -17.55
N GLN A 85 -5.02 -8.07 -16.32
CA GLN A 85 -5.81 -8.35 -15.11
C GLN A 85 -6.99 -7.39 -14.95
N ASP A 86 -6.99 -6.28 -15.70
CA ASP A 86 -7.94 -5.21 -15.51
C ASP A 86 -8.27 -4.48 -16.84
N VAL A 87 -9.54 -4.14 -17.07
CA VAL A 87 -10.05 -3.66 -18.38
C VAL A 87 -9.99 -2.14 -18.47
N PHE A 88 -9.47 -1.57 -19.57
CA PHE A 88 -9.42 -0.11 -19.72
C PHE A 88 -10.85 0.48 -19.78
N SER A 89 -11.27 1.12 -18.69
CA SER A 89 -12.58 1.72 -18.51
C SER A 89 -12.43 3.15 -17.99
N TRP A 90 -13.45 3.99 -18.17
CA TRP A 90 -13.39 5.45 -17.92
C TRP A 90 -13.18 5.84 -16.46
N ASP A 91 -13.42 4.93 -15.52
CA ASP A 91 -13.10 5.08 -14.10
C ASP A 91 -11.59 5.20 -13.84
N LYS A 92 -10.74 4.54 -14.63
CA LYS A 92 -9.28 4.53 -14.40
C LYS A 92 -8.60 5.84 -14.75
N PRO A 93 -8.85 6.48 -15.91
CA PRO A 93 -8.31 7.81 -16.19
C PRO A 93 -8.76 8.85 -15.17
N VAL A 94 -10.01 8.80 -14.71
CA VAL A 94 -10.53 9.72 -13.69
C VAL A 94 -9.85 9.48 -12.35
N ALA A 95 -9.72 8.22 -11.92
CA ALA A 95 -8.98 7.87 -10.71
C ALA A 95 -7.50 8.26 -10.80
N LEU A 96 -6.87 8.08 -11.97
CA LEU A 96 -5.49 8.47 -12.22
C LEU A 96 -5.31 9.99 -12.06
N VAL A 97 -6.20 10.80 -12.64
CA VAL A 97 -6.19 12.26 -12.49
C VAL A 97 -6.37 12.66 -11.03
N LEU A 98 -7.29 12.02 -10.30
CA LEU A 98 -7.51 12.29 -8.88
C LEU A 98 -6.32 11.92 -8.01
N VAL A 99 -5.66 10.77 -8.28
CA VAL A 99 -4.44 10.35 -7.57
C VAL A 99 -3.30 11.32 -7.83
N ILE A 100 -3.09 11.73 -9.10
CA ILE A 100 -2.07 12.72 -9.46
C ILE A 100 -2.38 14.07 -8.81
N ALA A 101 -3.64 14.51 -8.82
CA ALA A 101 -4.06 15.75 -8.16
C ALA A 101 -3.80 15.70 -6.64
N GLY A 102 -4.20 14.61 -5.97
CA GLY A 102 -3.93 14.40 -4.55
C GLY A 102 -2.44 14.36 -4.23
N ALA A 103 -1.65 13.66 -5.04
CA ALA A 103 -0.20 13.61 -4.91
C ALA A 103 0.44 15.00 -5.08
N MET A 104 -0.02 15.81 -6.05
CA MET A 104 0.45 17.19 -6.24
C MET A 104 0.09 18.07 -5.03
N VAL A 105 -1.13 17.98 -4.51
CA VAL A 105 -1.55 18.76 -3.32
C VAL A 105 -0.68 18.41 -2.10
N VAL A 106 -0.39 17.13 -1.88
CA VAL A 106 0.47 16.69 -0.77
C VAL A 106 1.92 17.13 -0.98
N THR A 107 2.42 17.08 -2.21
CA THR A 107 3.82 17.41 -2.53
C THR A 107 4.07 18.93 -2.55
N HIS A 108 3.08 19.73 -2.95
CA HIS A 108 3.15 21.19 -3.00
C HIS A 108 2.62 21.91 -1.75
N SER A 109 2.16 21.18 -0.72
CA SER A 109 1.69 21.83 0.51
C SER A 109 2.81 22.64 1.17
N PRO A 110 2.69 23.98 1.31
CA PRO A 110 3.74 24.87 1.79
C PRO A 110 4.05 24.75 3.30
N ALA A 111 3.47 23.76 3.99
CA ALA A 111 3.64 23.57 5.44
C ALA A 111 5.08 23.17 5.88
N LYS A 112 6.07 23.19 4.98
CA LYS A 112 7.49 22.92 5.31
C LYS A 112 8.45 24.08 5.00
N GLU A 113 8.00 25.19 4.43
CA GLU A 113 8.87 26.39 4.33
C GLU A 113 8.95 27.16 5.66
N GLU A 114 8.03 26.93 6.60
CA GLU A 114 7.95 27.71 7.85
C GLU A 114 8.82 27.16 9.01
N LYS A 115 9.48 26.00 8.86
CA LYS A 115 10.30 25.38 9.93
C LYS A 115 11.81 25.39 9.69
N GLN A 116 12.30 26.07 8.66
CA GLN A 116 13.75 26.23 8.42
C GLN A 116 14.27 27.66 8.67
N THR A 117 13.43 28.55 9.22
CA THR A 117 13.77 29.96 9.46
C THR A 117 13.66 30.39 10.93
N GLU A 118 13.64 29.44 11.87
CA GLU A 118 13.84 29.71 13.30
C GLU A 118 15.09 29.01 13.83
#